data_AF-A0A812M2I8-F1
#
_entry.id   AF-A0A812M2I8-F1
#
_cell.length_a   1.000
_cell.length_b   1.000
_cell.length_c   1.000
_cell.angle_alpha   90.00
_cell.angle_beta   90.00
_cell.angle_gamma   90.00
#
_symmetry.space_group_name_H-M   'P 1'
#
loop_
_entity.id
_entity.type
_entity.pdbx_description
1 polymer ?
#
loop_
_entity_poly.entity_id
_entity_poly.type
_entity_poly.pdbx_seq_one_letter_code
_entity_poly.pdbx_strand_id
1 'polypeptide(L)'
;MRGSQPVVTISEVFQSYEEDYKQLIQQLRSLAMVVEGTAPPPERLTAGQDMVDAHERATQAFQQMEFEVKSMGSLGATLAGKLKEYKQELLASRSLPRSLRAHAGHTPKGMLRSPTARLAGRRQFLAELLDLGLRGLLAISTLSLGFVWAGSTAFQRGLVELSTQFFEAASAVGYPSALLWQRGISLYYAGRFKDGASQFRRDVDINSSDTEEAIWAMLCEAQQLGFVAAQQQMMQVGKDPRAIMRLVSELFAGSGQSAQRELEAVASVLPGDKDSFYAALYLGLFEEAQGPLACFG
;
A
#
# COMPACT_ATOMS: atom_id res chain seq x y z
N MET A 1 1.35 -33.48 6.91
CA MET A 1 0.61 -32.62 7.86
C MET A 1 0.73 -31.19 7.35
N ARG A 2 -0.36 -30.60 6.85
CA ARG A 2 -0.36 -29.21 6.37
C ARG A 2 -0.40 -28.30 7.59
N GLY A 3 0.66 -27.53 7.81
CA GLY A 3 0.71 -26.53 8.86
C GLY A 3 -0.27 -25.42 8.55
N SER A 4 -1.24 -25.21 9.43
CA SER A 4 -2.12 -24.04 9.40
C SER A 4 -1.26 -22.79 9.47
N GLN A 5 -1.32 -21.93 8.44
CA GLN A 5 -0.71 -20.61 8.53
C GLN A 5 -1.47 -19.80 9.58
N PRO A 6 -0.76 -18.98 10.39
CA PRO A 6 -1.42 -18.14 11.39
C PRO A 6 -2.34 -17.14 10.67
N VAL A 7 -3.61 -17.12 11.07
CA VAL A 7 -4.57 -16.12 10.62
C VAL A 7 -4.14 -14.80 11.23
N VAL A 8 -3.51 -13.94 10.42
CA VAL A 8 -3.12 -12.60 10.85
C VAL A 8 -4.38 -11.79 11.06
N THR A 9 -4.55 -11.23 12.25
CA THR A 9 -5.74 -10.43 12.57
C THR A 9 -5.59 -9.01 12.07
N ILE A 10 -6.70 -8.34 11.72
CA ILE A 10 -6.72 -6.92 11.33
C ILE A 10 -6.01 -6.05 12.40
N SER A 11 -6.06 -6.45 13.67
CA SER A 11 -5.34 -5.80 14.77
C SER A 11 -3.81 -5.90 14.67
N GLU A 12 -3.27 -7.02 14.18
CA GLU A 12 -1.81 -7.20 13.98
C GLU A 12 -1.31 -6.40 12.77
N VAL A 13 -2.16 -6.27 11.75
CA VAL A 13 -1.88 -5.43 10.57
C VAL A 13 -1.77 -3.96 10.96
N PHE A 14 -2.71 -3.45 11.76
CA PHE A 14 -2.63 -2.10 12.29
C PHE A 14 -1.39 -1.86 13.14
N GLN A 15 -1.01 -2.82 13.99
CA GLN A 15 0.20 -2.72 14.81
C GLN A 15 1.47 -2.64 13.96
N SER A 16 1.53 -3.37 12.84
CA SER A 16 2.65 -3.26 11.90
C SER A 16 2.78 -1.84 11.36
N TYR A 17 1.70 -1.27 10.83
CA TYR A 17 1.71 0.09 10.31
C TYR A 17 1.95 1.14 11.40
N GLU A 18 1.48 0.91 12.63
CA GLU A 18 1.71 1.78 13.79
C GLU A 18 3.20 1.84 14.15
N GLU A 19 3.89 0.70 14.18
CA GLU A 19 5.33 0.66 14.44
C GLU A 19 6.14 1.30 13.32
N ASP A 20 5.78 1.07 12.06
CA ASP A 20 6.42 1.72 10.90
C ASP A 20 6.26 3.24 10.96
N TYR A 21 5.04 3.71 11.24
CA TYR A 21 4.76 5.13 11.41
C TYR A 21 5.63 5.74 12.51
N LYS A 22 5.70 5.10 13.69
CA LYS A 22 6.53 5.59 14.81
C LYS A 22 8.01 5.67 14.45
N GLN A 23 8.54 4.65 13.77
CA GLN A 23 9.92 4.62 13.32
C GLN A 23 10.21 5.75 12.33
N LEU A 24 9.32 5.98 11.37
CA LEU A 24 9.47 7.05 10.38
C LEU A 24 9.39 8.44 11.03
N ILE A 25 8.51 8.64 12.01
CA ILE A 25 8.48 9.88 12.79
C ILE A 25 9.77 10.08 13.59
N GLN A 26 10.33 9.02 14.19
CA GLN A 26 11.60 9.12 14.89
C GLN A 26 12.75 9.44 13.92
N GLN A 27 12.75 8.84 12.73
CA GLN A 27 13.71 9.14 11.67
C GLN A 27 13.60 10.60 11.24
N LEU A 28 12.39 11.12 11.02
CA LEU A 28 12.14 12.52 10.68
C LEU A 28 12.71 13.48 11.74
N ARG A 29 12.52 13.17 13.03
CA ARG A 29 13.11 13.96 14.13
C ARG A 29 14.64 13.93 14.09
N SER A 30 15.24 12.78 13.82
CA SER A 30 16.70 12.65 13.75
C SER A 30 17.28 13.43 12.58
N LEU A 31 16.64 13.38 11.41
CA LEU A 31 17.08 14.09 10.22
C LEU A 31 16.85 15.60 10.35
N ALA A 32 15.76 16.02 11.00
CA ALA A 32 15.50 17.42 11.33
C ALA A 32 16.66 18.06 12.09
N MET A 33 17.20 17.35 13.09
CA MET A 33 18.37 17.81 13.86
C MET A 33 19.62 18.00 12.99
N VAL A 34 19.79 17.18 11.94
CA VAL A 34 20.91 17.31 10.99
C VAL A 34 20.69 18.52 10.09
N VAL A 35 19.48 18.69 9.55
CA VAL A 35 19.12 19.79 8.65
C VAL A 35 19.20 21.16 9.33
N GLU A 36 18.69 21.27 10.56
CA GLU A 36 18.70 22.51 11.35
C GLU A 36 20.03 22.74 12.08
N GLY A 37 20.86 21.70 12.18
CA GLY A 37 22.15 21.74 12.86
C GLY A 37 23.26 22.40 12.06
N THR A 38 24.48 22.27 12.60
CA THR A 38 25.72 22.84 12.02
C THR A 38 26.42 21.92 11.03
N ALA A 39 25.75 20.83 10.59
CA ALA A 39 26.32 19.86 9.67
C ALA A 39 26.74 20.51 8.33
N PRO A 40 27.75 19.96 7.64
CA PRO A 40 28.17 20.44 6.32
C PRO A 40 27.00 20.57 5.33
N PRO A 41 27.01 21.58 4.43
CA PRO A 41 25.96 21.76 3.43
C PRO A 41 25.55 20.50 2.62
N PRO A 42 26.46 19.63 2.14
CA PRO A 42 26.04 18.43 1.41
C PRO A 42 25.29 17.42 2.28
N GLU A 43 25.70 17.25 3.55
CA GLU A 43 25.03 16.35 4.48
C GLU A 43 23.63 16.85 4.84
N ARG A 44 23.46 18.16 5.02
CA ARG A 44 22.14 18.79 5.22
C ARG A 44 21.23 18.65 4.01
N LEU A 45 21.79 18.69 2.80
CA LEU A 45 21.03 18.49 1.57
C LEU A 45 20.50 17.05 1.47
N THR A 46 21.37 16.05 1.69
CA THR A 46 20.98 14.64 1.70
C THR A 46 19.96 14.35 2.80
N ALA A 47 20.19 14.83 4.02
CA ALA A 47 19.23 14.68 5.12
C ALA A 47 17.88 15.34 4.79
N GLY A 48 17.88 16.47 4.09
CA GLY A 48 16.68 17.12 3.60
C GLY A 48 15.88 16.28 2.59
N GLN A 49 16.56 15.57 1.69
CA GLN A 49 15.92 14.64 0.75
C GLN A 49 15.34 13.43 1.50
N ASP A 50 16.13 12.82 2.38
CA ASP A 50 15.70 11.69 3.21
C ASP A 50 14.49 12.07 4.10
N MET A 51 14.40 13.33 4.54
CA MET A 51 13.22 13.83 5.28
C MET A 51 11.97 13.88 4.41
N VAL A 52 12.08 14.31 3.15
CA VAL A 52 10.93 14.33 2.24
C VAL A 52 10.42 12.91 2.02
N ASP A 53 11.34 11.97 1.74
CA ASP A 53 11.01 10.57 1.51
C ASP A 53 10.43 9.90 2.77
N ALA A 54 11.02 10.14 3.94
CA ALA A 54 10.51 9.63 5.22
C ALA A 54 9.12 10.20 5.56
N HIS A 55 8.86 11.47 5.24
CA HIS A 55 7.57 12.10 5.46
C HIS A 55 6.48 11.55 4.53
N GLU A 56 6.82 11.29 3.27
CA GLU A 56 5.92 10.62 2.33
C GLU A 56 5.57 9.20 2.79
N ARG A 57 6.59 8.42 3.21
CA ARG A 57 6.38 7.08 3.76
C ARG A 57 5.55 7.09 5.04
N ALA A 58 5.78 8.05 5.94
CA ALA A 58 4.99 8.19 7.17
C ALA A 58 3.52 8.53 6.85
N THR A 59 3.29 9.35 5.82
CA THR A 59 1.95 9.68 5.34
C THR A 59 1.22 8.45 4.80
N GLN A 60 1.90 7.62 4.02
CA GLN A 60 1.30 6.40 3.47
C GLN A 60 0.99 5.37 4.56
N ALA A 61 1.92 5.13 5.50
CA ALA A 61 1.68 4.26 6.64
C ALA A 61 0.49 4.75 7.49
N PHE A 62 0.38 6.07 7.70
CA PHE A 62 -0.77 6.67 8.38
C PHE A 62 -2.09 6.47 7.63
N GLN A 63 -2.11 6.62 6.29
CA GLN A 63 -3.30 6.36 5.48
C GLN A 63 -3.75 4.90 5.56
N GLN A 64 -2.81 3.95 5.61
CA GLN A 64 -3.14 2.54 5.80
C GLN A 64 -3.70 2.27 7.20
N MET A 65 -3.11 2.85 8.25
CA MET A 65 -3.71 2.79 9.59
C MET A 65 -5.13 3.35 9.62
N GLU A 66 -5.40 4.47 8.92
CA GLU A 66 -6.76 5.04 8.82
C GLU A 66 -7.72 4.10 8.08
N PHE A 67 -7.25 3.34 7.09
CA PHE A 67 -8.04 2.35 6.37
C PHE A 67 -8.39 1.16 7.27
N GLU A 68 -7.40 0.58 7.94
CA GLU A 68 -7.59 -0.57 8.84
C GLU A 68 -8.49 -0.21 10.04
N VAL A 69 -8.34 0.97 10.62
CA VAL A 69 -9.24 1.39 11.71
C VAL A 69 -10.69 1.53 11.23
N LYS A 70 -10.92 1.92 9.98
CA LYS A 70 -12.26 1.98 9.39
C LYS A 70 -12.84 0.59 9.14
N SER A 71 -12.01 -0.39 8.77
CA SER A 71 -12.45 -1.78 8.56
C SER A 71 -12.79 -2.51 9.86
N MET A 72 -12.25 -2.07 11.01
CA MET A 72 -12.46 -2.68 12.34
C MET A 72 -13.80 -2.36 13.04
N GLY A 73 -14.66 -1.49 12.50
CA GLY A 73 -15.95 -1.15 13.10
C GLY A 73 -15.83 -0.55 14.52
N SER A 74 -16.47 -1.16 15.53
CA SER A 74 -16.51 -0.64 16.90
C SER A 74 -15.15 -0.64 17.63
N LEU A 75 -14.26 -1.59 17.28
CA LEU A 75 -12.88 -1.62 17.76
C LEU A 75 -12.10 -0.39 17.29
N GLY A 76 -12.34 0.05 16.06
CA GLY A 76 -11.74 1.25 15.48
C GLY A 76 -12.07 2.55 16.23
N ALA A 77 -13.24 2.62 16.89
CA ALA A 77 -13.63 3.78 17.69
C ALA A 77 -12.68 4.03 18.87
N THR A 78 -12.06 2.98 19.42
CA THR A 78 -11.06 3.10 20.49
C THR A 78 -9.71 3.66 20.01
N LEU A 79 -9.41 3.52 18.71
CA LEU A 79 -8.17 3.96 18.08
C LEU A 79 -8.27 5.35 17.42
N ALA A 80 -9.48 5.89 17.25
CA ALA A 80 -9.73 7.19 16.64
C ALA A 80 -8.99 8.34 17.36
N GLY A 81 -8.85 8.26 18.69
CA GLY A 81 -8.06 9.22 19.47
C GLY A 81 -6.58 9.20 19.10
N LYS A 82 -5.97 8.00 19.03
CA LYS A 82 -4.58 7.81 18.63
C LYS A 82 -4.32 8.27 17.19
N LEU A 83 -5.21 7.95 16.26
CA LEU A 83 -5.08 8.41 14.87
C LEU A 83 -5.10 9.94 14.78
N LYS A 84 -5.89 10.63 15.60
CA LYS A 84 -5.89 12.09 15.65
C LYS A 84 -4.54 12.63 16.13
N GLU A 85 -3.95 12.02 17.15
CA GLU A 85 -2.62 12.39 17.67
C GLU A 85 -1.53 12.17 16.60
N TYR A 86 -1.51 11.01 15.95
CA TYR A 86 -0.59 10.72 14.86
C TYR A 86 -0.76 11.68 13.69
N LYS A 87 -1.99 12.00 13.32
CA LYS A 87 -2.25 13.01 12.28
C LYS A 87 -1.64 14.36 12.61
N GLN A 88 -1.79 14.80 13.87
CA GLN A 88 -1.23 16.08 14.33
C GLN A 88 0.30 16.06 14.32
N GLU A 89 0.90 14.96 14.78
CA GLU A 89 2.35 14.76 14.80
C GLU A 89 2.94 14.72 13.38
N LEU A 90 2.29 14.01 12.45
CA LEU A 90 2.66 13.99 11.05
C LEU A 90 2.57 15.39 10.44
N LEU A 91 1.47 16.13 10.66
CA LEU A 91 1.33 17.51 10.16
C LEU A 91 2.41 18.44 10.73
N ALA A 92 2.78 18.28 12.00
CA ALA A 92 3.85 19.04 12.63
C ALA A 92 5.22 18.74 12.00
N SER A 93 5.46 17.51 11.53
CA SER A 93 6.72 17.15 10.85
C SER A 93 6.87 17.77 9.44
N ARG A 94 5.81 18.36 8.87
CA ARG A 94 5.82 18.97 7.52
C ARG A 94 6.44 20.38 7.47
N SER A 95 6.53 21.07 8.61
CA SER A 95 7.03 22.47 8.67
C SER A 95 8.55 22.60 8.52
N LEU A 96 9.26 21.49 8.30
CA LEU A 96 10.63 21.32 8.72
C LEU A 96 11.73 21.38 7.65
N PRO A 97 11.46 21.44 6.31
CA PRO A 97 11.98 22.62 5.56
C PRO A 97 11.37 22.88 4.14
N ARG A 98 10.91 24.11 3.88
CA ARG A 98 10.64 24.62 2.50
C ARG A 98 11.91 25.05 1.74
N SER A 99 13.07 25.11 2.39
CA SER A 99 14.32 25.69 1.87
C SER A 99 15.19 24.74 1.04
N LEU A 100 14.91 23.42 1.03
CA LEU A 100 15.76 22.42 0.38
C LEU A 100 15.34 22.03 -1.04
N ARG A 101 14.26 22.62 -1.56
CA ARG A 101 13.71 22.28 -2.89
C ARG A 101 14.51 22.86 -4.07
N ALA A 102 15.56 23.64 -3.82
CA ALA A 102 16.24 24.41 -4.87
C ALA A 102 17.53 23.80 -5.42
N HIS A 103 18.13 22.76 -4.80
CA HIS A 103 19.49 22.31 -5.17
C HIS A 103 19.57 20.79 -5.36
N ALA A 104 18.86 20.24 -6.34
CA ALA A 104 19.08 18.87 -6.80
C ALA A 104 19.86 18.91 -8.13
N GLY A 105 21.19 18.91 -8.05
CA GLY A 105 22.02 18.90 -9.25
C GLY A 105 23.51 18.94 -8.95
N HIS A 106 24.06 17.93 -8.28
CA HIS A 106 25.43 17.39 -8.48
C HIS A 106 25.78 16.40 -7.36
N THR A 107 26.12 15.16 -7.71
CA THR A 107 26.77 14.17 -6.83
C THR A 107 28.27 14.13 -7.07
N PRO A 108 29.09 13.95 -6.02
CA PRO A 108 30.31 13.14 -6.16
C PRO A 108 30.49 12.06 -5.08
N LYS A 109 31.35 11.10 -5.47
CA LYS A 109 31.60 9.76 -4.93
C LYS A 109 32.55 9.70 -3.71
N GLY A 110 32.26 8.73 -2.83
CA GLY A 110 33.22 7.77 -2.23
C GLY A 110 33.97 8.18 -0.96
N MET A 111 34.00 7.32 0.07
CA MET A 111 35.22 6.77 0.71
C MET A 111 34.87 5.71 1.79
N LEU A 112 35.81 4.79 2.04
CA LEU A 112 35.74 3.48 2.68
C LEU A 112 36.17 3.45 4.17
N ARG A 113 35.63 2.46 4.92
CA ARG A 113 36.23 1.60 5.98
C ARG A 113 36.59 2.24 7.36
N SER A 114 36.60 1.57 8.52
CA SER A 114 36.17 0.25 9.06
C SER A 114 36.48 0.24 10.61
N PRO A 115 36.48 -0.87 11.39
CA PRO A 115 35.80 -0.95 12.70
C PRO A 115 36.70 -1.27 13.92
N THR A 116 36.20 -1.13 15.16
CA THR A 116 36.66 -1.93 16.31
C THR A 116 35.70 -1.81 17.49
N ALA A 117 35.27 -2.93 18.09
CA ALA A 117 35.46 -3.22 19.53
C ALA A 117 34.88 -4.60 19.90
N ARG A 118 35.42 -5.16 20.98
CA ARG A 118 35.60 -6.58 21.27
C ARG A 118 34.70 -7.02 22.45
N LEU A 119 34.07 -8.18 22.29
CA LEU A 119 33.60 -9.20 23.25
C LEU A 119 33.44 -8.83 24.75
N ALA A 120 32.21 -8.89 25.22
CA ALA A 120 31.84 -9.16 26.61
C ALA A 120 30.79 -10.30 26.67
N GLY A 121 30.85 -11.12 27.72
CA GLY A 121 30.51 -12.55 27.67
C GLY A 121 29.04 -12.96 27.77
N ARG A 122 28.75 -14.13 27.18
CA ARG A 122 27.62 -15.10 27.32
C ARG A 122 26.20 -14.64 27.71
N ARG A 123 25.99 -13.72 28.65
CA ARG A 123 24.73 -12.97 28.80
C ARG A 123 24.57 -11.90 27.73
N GLN A 124 25.67 -11.25 27.36
CA GLN A 124 25.73 -10.38 26.19
C GLN A 124 25.49 -11.17 24.91
N PHE A 125 25.92 -12.43 24.83
CA PHE A 125 25.69 -13.26 23.64
C PHE A 125 24.19 -13.56 23.42
N LEU A 126 23.42 -13.80 24.49
CA LEU A 126 21.96 -13.96 24.37
C LEU A 126 21.26 -12.63 24.04
N ALA A 127 21.71 -11.51 24.63
CA ALA A 127 21.20 -10.18 24.31
C ALA A 127 21.57 -9.73 22.88
N GLU A 128 22.77 -10.06 22.40
CA GLU A 128 23.25 -9.82 21.03
C GLU A 128 22.56 -10.75 20.03
N LEU A 129 22.25 -12.00 20.38
CA LEU A 129 21.45 -12.88 19.53
C LEU A 129 19.99 -12.41 19.45
N LEU A 130 19.42 -11.92 20.55
CA LEU A 130 18.09 -11.30 20.56
C LEU A 130 18.08 -9.96 19.81
N ASP A 131 19.10 -9.13 19.97
CA ASP A 131 19.27 -7.86 19.26
C ASP A 131 19.59 -8.08 17.78
N LEU A 132 20.39 -9.09 17.42
CA LEU A 132 20.63 -9.48 16.02
C LEU A 132 19.37 -10.09 15.40
N GLY A 133 18.60 -10.86 16.18
CA GLY A 133 17.28 -11.36 15.79
C GLY A 133 16.29 -10.22 15.57
N LEU A 134 16.23 -9.25 16.49
CA LEU A 134 15.35 -8.07 16.40
C LEU A 134 15.79 -7.14 15.26
N ARG A 135 17.08 -6.87 15.10
CA ARG A 135 17.64 -6.11 13.95
C ARG A 135 17.44 -6.85 12.65
N GLY A 136 17.51 -8.17 12.65
CA GLY A 136 17.20 -9.02 11.51
C GLY A 136 15.73 -8.90 11.13
N LEU A 137 14.81 -9.03 12.08
CA LEU A 137 13.38 -8.81 11.87
C LEU A 137 13.09 -7.36 11.41
N LEU A 138 13.68 -6.36 12.05
CA LEU A 138 13.53 -4.95 11.68
C LEU A 138 14.09 -4.69 10.27
N ALA A 139 15.23 -5.26 9.91
CA ALA A 139 15.80 -5.17 8.57
C ALA A 139 14.91 -5.86 7.53
N ILE A 140 14.31 -7.00 7.87
CA ILE A 140 13.37 -7.71 7.00
C ILE A 140 12.07 -6.90 6.81
N SER A 141 11.48 -6.36 7.88
CA SER A 141 10.29 -5.52 7.82
C SER A 141 10.54 -4.22 7.03
N THR A 142 11.65 -3.54 7.29
CA THR A 142 12.01 -2.31 6.55
C THR A 142 12.30 -2.59 5.07
N LEU A 143 12.93 -3.72 4.76
CA LEU A 143 13.18 -4.15 3.38
C LEU A 143 11.88 -4.52 2.65
N SER A 144 10.97 -5.23 3.32
CA SER A 144 9.70 -5.67 2.74
C SER A 144 8.80 -4.48 2.41
N LEU A 145 8.69 -3.49 3.30
CA LEU A 145 8.01 -2.21 3.04
C LEU A 145 8.70 -1.37 1.98
N GLY A 146 10.03 -1.37 1.95
CA GLY A 146 10.81 -0.71 0.91
C GLY A 146 10.43 -1.21 -0.49
N PHE A 147 10.21 -2.52 -0.62
CA PHE A 147 9.71 -3.12 -1.86
C PHE A 147 8.26 -2.75 -2.16
N VAL A 148 7.36 -2.71 -1.18
CA VAL A 148 5.97 -2.25 -1.40
C VAL A 148 5.92 -0.81 -1.91
N TRP A 149 6.74 0.06 -1.33
CA TRP A 149 6.86 1.44 -1.78
C TRP A 149 7.43 1.51 -3.20
N ALA A 150 8.53 0.82 -3.47
CA ALA A 150 9.15 0.79 -4.79
C ALA A 150 8.19 0.26 -5.87
N GLY A 151 7.38 -0.75 -5.53
CA GLY A 151 6.32 -1.27 -6.39
C GLY A 151 5.26 -0.21 -6.70
N SER A 152 4.74 0.45 -5.66
CA SER A 152 3.75 1.52 -5.80
C SER A 152 4.28 2.69 -6.64
N THR A 153 5.52 3.13 -6.41
CA THR A 153 6.16 4.19 -7.19
C THR A 153 6.40 3.78 -8.65
N ALA A 154 6.81 2.54 -8.90
CA ALA A 154 6.99 2.02 -10.25
C ALA A 154 5.64 2.02 -11.00
N PHE A 155 4.57 1.56 -10.35
CA PHE A 155 3.22 1.57 -10.92
C PHE A 155 2.75 2.98 -11.29
N GLN A 156 2.89 3.94 -10.38
CA GLN A 156 2.53 5.35 -10.62
C GLN A 156 3.30 5.99 -11.78
N ARG A 157 4.49 5.47 -12.12
CA ARG A 157 5.31 5.91 -13.26
C ARG A 157 5.02 5.13 -14.54
N GLY A 158 4.05 4.22 -14.54
CA GLY A 158 3.72 3.37 -15.68
C GLY A 158 4.71 2.22 -15.91
N LEU A 159 5.61 1.95 -14.96
CA LEU A 159 6.59 0.85 -15.03
C LEU A 159 5.96 -0.42 -14.45
N VAL A 160 4.96 -0.96 -15.13
CA VAL A 160 4.07 -2.01 -14.59
C VAL A 160 4.81 -3.31 -14.31
N GLU A 161 5.69 -3.77 -15.21
CA GLU A 161 6.46 -5.00 -15.00
C GLU A 161 7.38 -4.86 -13.79
N LEU A 162 8.04 -3.71 -13.65
CA LEU A 162 8.92 -3.43 -12.51
C LEU A 162 8.11 -3.35 -11.19
N SER A 163 6.90 -2.80 -11.24
CA SER A 163 5.97 -2.81 -10.11
C SER A 163 5.69 -4.23 -9.63
N THR A 164 5.36 -5.15 -10.55
CA THR A 164 5.09 -6.55 -10.19
C THR A 164 6.31 -7.22 -9.54
N GLN A 165 7.51 -6.95 -10.05
CA GLN A 165 8.75 -7.51 -9.50
C GLN A 165 9.01 -7.02 -8.07
N PHE A 166 8.77 -5.75 -7.79
CA PHE A 166 8.93 -5.23 -6.44
C PHE A 166 7.90 -5.81 -5.48
N PHE A 167 6.63 -5.94 -5.86
CA PHE A 167 5.65 -6.59 -5.00
C PHE A 167 5.93 -8.08 -4.77
N GLU A 168 6.45 -8.78 -5.77
CA GLU A 168 6.91 -10.17 -5.62
C GLU A 168 8.14 -10.26 -4.70
N ALA A 169 9.07 -9.31 -4.78
CA ALA A 169 10.19 -9.20 -3.86
C ALA A 169 9.72 -8.93 -2.43
N ALA A 170 8.73 -8.05 -2.23
CA ALA A 170 8.12 -7.79 -0.92
C ALA A 170 7.57 -9.07 -0.30
N SER A 171 6.79 -9.84 -1.06
CA SER A 171 6.26 -11.14 -0.64
C SER A 171 7.37 -12.14 -0.33
N ALA A 172 8.41 -12.22 -1.16
CA ALA A 172 9.55 -13.12 -0.98
C ALA A 172 10.36 -12.85 0.30
N VAL A 173 10.42 -11.59 0.75
CA VAL A 173 11.04 -11.22 2.02
C VAL A 173 10.06 -11.21 3.21
N GLY A 174 8.85 -11.75 3.03
CA GLY A 174 7.91 -12.01 4.12
C GLY A 174 6.84 -10.95 4.32
N TYR A 175 6.64 -10.01 3.39
CA TYR A 175 5.46 -9.15 3.44
C TYR A 175 4.18 -10.00 3.27
N PRO A 176 3.13 -9.80 4.09
CA PRO A 176 1.92 -10.59 3.99
C PRO A 176 1.27 -10.43 2.61
N SER A 177 1.14 -11.54 1.87
CA SER A 177 0.63 -11.48 0.49
C SER A 177 -0.84 -11.08 0.42
N ALA A 178 -1.61 -11.36 1.47
CA ALA A 178 -3.00 -10.89 1.62
C ALA A 178 -3.13 -9.37 1.75
N LEU A 179 -2.03 -8.64 2.01
CA LEU A 179 -2.01 -7.17 2.08
C LEU A 179 -1.45 -6.52 0.81
N LEU A 180 -1.14 -7.32 -0.23
CA LEU A 180 -0.55 -6.86 -1.49
C LEU A 180 -1.58 -6.74 -2.61
N TRP A 181 -2.77 -6.21 -2.33
CA TRP A 181 -3.79 -5.98 -3.35
C TRP A 181 -3.27 -5.12 -4.53
N GLN A 182 -2.32 -4.21 -4.29
CA GLN A 182 -1.65 -3.42 -5.33
C GLN A 182 -0.88 -4.29 -6.35
N ARG A 183 -0.40 -5.46 -5.91
CA ARG A 183 0.20 -6.46 -6.80
C ARG A 183 -0.84 -6.97 -7.79
N GLY A 184 -2.05 -7.27 -7.32
CA GLY A 184 -3.14 -7.73 -8.18
C GLY A 184 -3.47 -6.73 -9.29
N ILE A 185 -3.53 -5.43 -8.95
CA ILE A 185 -3.73 -4.36 -9.94
C ILE A 185 -2.56 -4.28 -10.92
N SER A 186 -1.32 -4.38 -10.42
CA SER A 186 -0.13 -4.41 -11.29
C SER A 186 -0.12 -5.62 -12.22
N LEU A 187 -0.60 -6.78 -11.77
CA LEU A 187 -0.74 -7.98 -12.59
C LEU A 187 -1.78 -7.81 -13.69
N TYR A 188 -2.90 -7.14 -13.39
CA TYR A 188 -3.92 -6.82 -14.39
C TYR A 188 -3.32 -6.00 -15.55
N TYR A 189 -2.66 -4.89 -15.23
CA TYR A 189 -2.04 -4.04 -16.25
C TYR A 189 -0.83 -4.68 -16.94
N ALA A 190 -0.19 -5.68 -16.32
CA ALA A 190 0.87 -6.48 -16.94
C ALA A 190 0.33 -7.61 -17.84
N GLY A 191 -0.99 -7.74 -18.02
CA GLY A 191 -1.60 -8.85 -18.76
C GLY A 191 -1.53 -10.20 -18.06
N ARG A 192 -1.11 -10.25 -16.80
CA ARG A 192 -1.01 -11.48 -15.98
C ARG A 192 -2.33 -11.79 -15.29
N PHE A 193 -3.41 -11.80 -16.08
CA PHE A 193 -4.78 -11.88 -15.59
C PHE A 193 -5.07 -13.12 -14.73
N LYS A 194 -4.54 -14.28 -15.12
CA LYS A 194 -4.70 -15.53 -14.35
C LYS A 194 -4.13 -15.40 -12.93
N ASP A 195 -2.96 -14.78 -12.81
CA ASP A 195 -2.28 -14.59 -11.53
C ASP A 195 -3.04 -13.56 -10.68
N GLY A 196 -3.54 -12.48 -11.31
CA GLY A 196 -4.35 -11.45 -10.66
C GLY A 196 -5.66 -12.01 -10.12
N ALA A 197 -6.46 -12.69 -10.96
CA ALA A 197 -7.71 -13.35 -10.55
C ALA A 197 -7.48 -14.33 -9.38
N SER A 198 -6.43 -15.16 -9.48
CA SER A 198 -6.11 -16.13 -8.43
C SER A 198 -5.72 -15.48 -7.10
N GLN A 199 -5.09 -14.29 -7.14
CA GLN A 199 -4.77 -13.54 -5.94
C GLN A 199 -6.06 -12.97 -5.32
N PHE A 200 -6.82 -12.16 -6.06
CA PHE A 200 -8.02 -11.51 -5.55
C PHE A 200 -9.07 -12.49 -5.03
N ARG A 201 -9.24 -13.65 -5.67
CA ARG A 201 -10.15 -14.69 -5.14
C ARG A 201 -9.74 -15.19 -3.76
N ARG A 202 -8.43 -15.41 -3.53
CA ARG A 202 -7.94 -15.82 -2.21
C ARG A 202 -8.14 -14.73 -1.17
N ASP A 203 -7.94 -13.48 -1.57
CA ASP A 203 -8.05 -12.34 -0.66
C ASP A 203 -9.53 -12.14 -0.25
N VAL A 204 -10.48 -12.26 -1.18
CA VAL A 204 -11.94 -12.26 -0.92
C VAL A 204 -12.39 -13.49 -0.09
N ASP A 205 -11.83 -14.67 -0.31
CA ASP A 205 -12.12 -15.86 0.50
C ASP A 205 -11.75 -15.63 1.99
N ILE A 206 -10.72 -14.82 2.25
CA ILE A 206 -10.28 -14.44 3.60
C ILE A 206 -11.11 -13.26 4.13
N ASN A 207 -11.41 -12.27 3.29
CA ASN A 207 -12.18 -11.08 3.60
C ASN A 207 -13.37 -10.91 2.64
N SER A 208 -14.47 -11.63 2.92
CA SER A 208 -15.64 -11.66 2.04
C SER A 208 -16.45 -10.35 1.98
N SER A 209 -15.92 -9.25 2.50
CA SER A 209 -16.53 -7.92 2.51
C SER A 209 -15.90 -6.95 1.52
N ASP A 210 -14.82 -7.34 0.85
CA ASP A 210 -14.12 -6.44 -0.08
C ASP A 210 -14.72 -6.48 -1.50
N THR A 211 -15.59 -5.51 -1.76
CA THR A 211 -16.21 -5.29 -3.07
C THR A 211 -15.18 -5.05 -4.17
N GLU A 212 -14.08 -4.34 -3.85
CA GLU A 212 -13.11 -3.91 -4.85
C GLU A 212 -12.32 -5.12 -5.36
N GLU A 213 -11.86 -5.98 -4.45
CA GLU A 213 -11.15 -7.21 -4.84
C GLU A 213 -12.05 -8.16 -5.64
N ALA A 214 -13.34 -8.26 -5.31
CA ALA A 214 -14.27 -9.07 -6.10
C ALA A 214 -14.45 -8.54 -7.52
N ILE A 215 -14.51 -7.21 -7.69
CA ILE A 215 -14.56 -6.59 -9.01
C ILE A 215 -13.25 -6.81 -9.76
N TRP A 216 -12.09 -6.61 -9.11
CA TRP A 216 -10.79 -6.81 -9.76
C TRP A 216 -10.54 -8.26 -10.17
N ALA A 217 -11.03 -9.24 -9.41
CA ALA A 217 -11.05 -10.64 -9.82
C ALA A 217 -11.87 -10.84 -11.10
N MET A 218 -13.09 -10.28 -11.13
CA MET A 218 -13.97 -10.35 -12.30
C MET A 218 -13.35 -9.65 -13.53
N LEU A 219 -12.71 -8.49 -13.35
CA LEU A 219 -12.00 -7.79 -14.43
C LEU A 219 -10.88 -8.64 -15.04
N CYS A 220 -10.06 -9.29 -14.20
CA CYS A 220 -9.05 -10.25 -14.67
C CYS A 220 -9.69 -11.42 -15.43
N GLU A 221 -10.85 -11.90 -14.99
CA GLU A 221 -11.56 -13.00 -15.63
C GLU A 221 -12.22 -12.58 -16.94
N ALA A 222 -12.70 -11.35 -17.05
CA ALA A 222 -13.29 -10.81 -18.26
C ALA A 222 -12.27 -10.83 -19.42
N GLN A 223 -11.00 -10.54 -19.12
CA GLN A 223 -9.91 -10.60 -20.10
C GLN A 223 -9.57 -12.04 -20.55
N GLN A 224 -9.95 -13.06 -19.77
CA GLN A 224 -9.66 -14.47 -20.07
C GLN A 224 -10.86 -15.21 -20.67
N LEU A 225 -12.05 -14.95 -20.16
CA LEU A 225 -13.29 -15.70 -20.42
C LEU A 225 -14.31 -14.88 -21.21
N GLY A 226 -14.10 -13.57 -21.33
CA GLY A 226 -15.09 -12.61 -21.81
C GLY A 226 -16.00 -12.10 -20.69
N PHE A 227 -16.50 -10.86 -20.86
CA PHE A 227 -17.30 -10.13 -19.88
C PHE A 227 -18.47 -10.93 -19.30
N VAL A 228 -19.31 -11.51 -20.17
CA VAL A 228 -20.54 -12.21 -19.75
C VAL A 228 -20.22 -13.42 -18.86
N ALA A 229 -19.19 -14.20 -19.22
CA ALA A 229 -18.78 -15.37 -18.44
C ALA A 229 -18.18 -14.97 -17.09
N ALA A 230 -17.36 -13.92 -17.07
CA ALA A 230 -16.78 -13.38 -15.84
C ALA A 230 -17.85 -12.81 -14.90
N GLN A 231 -18.83 -12.09 -15.44
CA GLN A 231 -19.94 -11.52 -14.66
C GLN A 231 -20.77 -12.61 -13.97
N GLN A 232 -21.03 -13.73 -14.66
CA GLN A 232 -21.75 -14.87 -14.08
C GLN A 232 -20.97 -15.57 -12.95
N GLN A 233 -19.65 -15.46 -12.94
CA GLN A 233 -18.76 -16.10 -11.96
C GLN A 233 -18.23 -15.12 -10.91
N MET A 234 -18.71 -13.87 -10.93
CA MET A 234 -18.34 -12.84 -9.97
C MET A 234 -18.66 -13.32 -8.55
N MET A 235 -17.70 -13.13 -7.65
CA MET A 235 -17.85 -13.55 -6.26
C MET A 235 -18.94 -12.73 -5.57
N GLN A 236 -19.72 -13.39 -4.72
CA GLN A 236 -20.69 -12.72 -3.86
C GLN A 236 -19.96 -12.17 -2.64
N VAL A 237 -20.04 -10.86 -2.46
CA VAL A 237 -19.51 -10.15 -1.29
C VAL A 237 -20.63 -9.68 -0.37
N GLY A 238 -20.29 -9.44 0.89
CA GLY A 238 -21.19 -8.81 1.85
C GLY A 238 -21.60 -7.39 1.44
N LYS A 239 -22.55 -6.80 2.18
CA LYS A 239 -23.01 -5.43 1.91
C LYS A 239 -21.91 -4.41 2.24
N ASP A 240 -21.39 -3.74 1.21
CA ASP A 240 -20.42 -2.65 1.39
C ASP A 240 -21.05 -1.47 2.16
N PRO A 241 -20.38 -0.91 3.18
CA PRO A 241 -20.88 0.26 3.90
C PRO A 241 -20.92 1.52 3.02
N ARG A 242 -20.05 1.63 2.01
CA ARG A 242 -19.94 2.79 1.12
C ARG A 242 -21.07 2.76 0.10
N ALA A 243 -21.85 3.83 0.00
CA ALA A 243 -22.97 3.92 -0.94
C ALA A 243 -22.51 3.77 -2.39
N ILE A 244 -21.43 4.45 -2.74
CA ILE A 244 -20.86 4.40 -4.09
C ILE A 244 -20.45 2.97 -4.49
N MET A 245 -19.85 2.21 -3.58
CA MET A 245 -19.40 0.85 -3.88
C MET A 245 -20.54 -0.15 -4.01
N ARG A 246 -21.70 0.09 -3.38
CA ARG A 246 -22.89 -0.72 -3.62
C ARG A 246 -23.40 -0.54 -5.05
N LEU A 247 -23.43 0.70 -5.55
CA LEU A 247 -23.78 0.97 -6.95
C LEU A 247 -22.79 0.31 -7.92
N VAL A 248 -21.50 0.38 -7.62
CA VAL A 248 -20.47 -0.30 -8.42
C VAL A 248 -20.67 -1.82 -8.40
N SER A 249 -20.91 -2.42 -7.22
CA SER A 249 -21.19 -3.85 -7.12
C SER A 249 -22.43 -4.25 -7.94
N GLU A 250 -23.49 -3.45 -7.91
CA GLU A 250 -24.71 -3.68 -8.67
C GLU A 250 -24.50 -3.57 -10.18
N LEU A 251 -23.65 -2.62 -10.61
CA LEU A 251 -23.25 -2.49 -12.01
C LEU A 251 -22.54 -3.76 -12.49
N PHE A 252 -21.50 -4.19 -11.77
CA PHE A 252 -20.69 -5.36 -12.14
C PHE A 252 -21.43 -6.69 -11.99
N ALA A 253 -22.37 -6.81 -11.04
CA ALA A 253 -23.22 -7.99 -10.90
C ALA A 253 -24.31 -8.10 -11.99
N GLY A 254 -24.48 -7.07 -12.82
CA GLY A 254 -25.50 -7.04 -13.88
C GLY A 254 -26.91 -6.73 -13.38
N SER A 255 -27.06 -6.20 -12.16
CA SER A 255 -28.36 -5.97 -11.52
C SER A 255 -29.06 -4.66 -11.88
N GLY A 256 -28.66 -3.99 -12.97
CA GLY A 256 -29.56 -3.10 -13.71
C GLY A 256 -28.97 -1.77 -14.20
N GLN A 257 -29.58 -1.25 -15.28
CA GLN A 257 -29.26 0.04 -15.91
C GLN A 257 -29.43 1.25 -14.96
N SER A 258 -30.11 1.09 -13.82
CA SER A 258 -30.28 2.13 -12.82
C SER A 258 -28.97 2.49 -12.13
N ALA A 259 -28.16 1.49 -11.76
CA ALA A 259 -26.88 1.70 -11.09
C ALA A 259 -25.90 2.46 -12.00
N GLN A 260 -25.86 2.09 -13.28
CA GLN A 260 -25.04 2.77 -14.28
C GLN A 260 -25.40 4.26 -14.39
N ARG A 261 -26.69 4.60 -14.53
CA ARG A 261 -27.12 6.00 -14.64
C ARG A 261 -26.82 6.83 -13.39
N GLU A 262 -26.95 6.22 -12.21
CA GLU A 262 -26.62 6.89 -10.95
C GLU A 262 -25.11 7.15 -10.84
N LEU A 263 -24.28 6.18 -11.21
CA LEU A 263 -22.83 6.36 -11.29
C LEU A 263 -22.44 7.44 -12.30
N GLU A 264 -23.07 7.47 -13.48
CA GLU A 264 -22.83 8.50 -14.49
C GLU A 264 -23.17 9.90 -13.95
N ALA A 265 -24.28 10.03 -13.21
CA ALA A 265 -24.66 11.27 -12.55
C ALA A 265 -23.61 11.69 -11.50
N VAL A 266 -23.14 10.77 -10.65
CA VAL A 266 -22.12 11.06 -9.63
C VAL A 266 -20.77 11.43 -10.26
N ALA A 267 -20.38 10.75 -11.34
CA ALA A 267 -19.15 11.03 -12.07
C ALA A 267 -19.16 12.42 -12.73
N SER A 268 -20.33 12.96 -13.06
CA SER A 268 -20.50 14.27 -13.69
C SER A 268 -20.41 15.47 -12.72
N VAL A 269 -20.34 15.22 -11.41
CA VAL A 269 -20.21 16.25 -10.36
C VAL A 269 -18.75 16.74 -10.24
N LEU A 270 -18.56 17.83 -9.47
CA LEU A 270 -17.30 18.52 -9.19
C LEU A 270 -16.04 17.63 -9.24
N PRO A 271 -15.09 17.91 -10.14
CA PRO A 271 -13.82 17.21 -10.20
C PRO A 271 -13.08 17.27 -8.86
N GLY A 272 -12.77 16.11 -8.28
CA GLY A 272 -11.95 15.98 -7.07
C GLY A 272 -12.67 15.47 -5.81
N ASP A 273 -13.99 15.26 -5.86
CA ASP A 273 -14.67 14.49 -4.81
C ASP A 273 -14.32 12.99 -4.91
N LYS A 274 -14.26 12.32 -3.75
CA LYS A 274 -13.91 10.89 -3.68
C LYS A 274 -14.93 10.04 -4.43
N ASP A 275 -16.23 10.26 -4.25
CA ASP A 275 -17.25 9.42 -4.85
C ASP A 275 -17.33 9.66 -6.36
N SER A 276 -17.15 10.90 -6.83
CA SER A 276 -17.01 11.21 -8.26
C SER A 276 -15.80 10.51 -8.90
N PHE A 277 -14.67 10.43 -8.19
CA PHE A 277 -13.50 9.67 -8.66
C PHE A 277 -13.81 8.17 -8.79
N TYR A 278 -14.40 7.55 -7.76
CA TYR A 278 -14.74 6.13 -7.80
C TYR A 278 -15.79 5.81 -8.88
N ALA A 279 -16.79 6.67 -9.04
CA ALA A 279 -17.79 6.54 -10.09
C ALA A 279 -17.15 6.53 -11.48
N ALA A 280 -16.30 7.53 -11.78
CA ALA A 280 -15.62 7.64 -13.06
C ALA A 280 -14.67 6.47 -13.31
N LEU A 281 -13.90 6.06 -12.29
CA LEU A 281 -12.97 4.94 -12.38
C LEU A 281 -13.70 3.63 -12.75
N TYR A 282 -14.73 3.27 -12.00
CA TYR A 282 -15.40 1.98 -12.18
C TYR A 282 -16.30 1.94 -13.42
N LEU A 283 -16.86 3.07 -13.86
CA LEU A 283 -17.51 3.15 -15.17
C LEU A 283 -16.50 2.91 -16.31
N GLY A 284 -15.31 3.52 -16.23
CA GLY A 284 -14.25 3.29 -17.21
C GLY A 284 -13.81 1.82 -17.28
N LEU A 285 -13.60 1.19 -16.12
CA LEU A 285 -13.24 -0.23 -16.04
C LEU A 285 -14.35 -1.15 -16.56
N PHE A 286 -15.61 -0.78 -16.32
CA PHE A 286 -16.76 -1.54 -16.82
C PHE A 286 -16.85 -1.52 -18.34
N GLU A 287 -16.71 -0.34 -18.95
CA GLU A 287 -16.65 -0.18 -20.41
C GLU A 287 -15.43 -0.90 -21.01
N GLU A 288 -14.26 -0.81 -20.37
CA GLU A 288 -13.05 -1.52 -20.78
C GLU A 288 -13.28 -3.04 -20.81
N ALA A 289 -13.90 -3.59 -19.76
CA ALA A 289 -14.17 -5.01 -19.65
C ALA A 289 -15.21 -5.53 -20.66
N GLN A 290 -16.12 -4.66 -21.12
CA GLN A 290 -17.09 -4.99 -22.18
C GLN A 290 -16.50 -4.93 -23.59
N GLY A 291 -15.35 -4.28 -23.76
CA GLY A 291 -14.65 -4.21 -25.03
C GLY A 291 -14.36 -5.61 -25.61
N PRO A 292 -14.24 -5.73 -26.95
CA PRO A 292 -13.89 -7.01 -27.56
C PRO A 292 -12.56 -7.50 -27.00
N LEU A 293 -12.47 -8.80 -26.70
CA LEU A 293 -11.21 -9.48 -26.39
C LEU A 293 -10.19 -9.06 -27.43
N ALA A 294 -9.24 -8.20 -27.04
CA ALA A 294 -8.14 -7.86 -27.92
C ALA A 294 -7.38 -9.16 -28.14
N CYS A 295 -7.57 -9.75 -29.31
CA CYS A 295 -6.77 -10.85 -29.79
C CYS A 295 -5.33 -10.33 -29.83
N PHE A 296 -4.54 -10.62 -28.79
CA PHE A 296 -3.10 -10.48 -28.85
C PHE A 296 -2.60 -11.57 -29.80
N GLY A 297 -2.41 -11.18 -31.07
CA GLY A 297 -1.61 -11.90 -32.06
C GLY A 297 -0.14 -11.57 -31.92
#